data_AF-A0A9C8NUJ8-F1
#
_entry.id   AF-A0A9C8NUJ8-F1
#
_cell.length_a   1.000
_cell.length_b   1.000
_cell.length_c   1.000
_cell.angle_alpha   90.00
_cell.angle_beta   90.00
_cell.angle_gamma   90.00
#
_symmetry.space_group_name_H-M   'P 1'
#
loop_
_entity.id
_entity.type
_entity.pdbx_description
1 polymer ?
#
loop_
_entity_poly.entity_id
_entity_poly.type
_entity_poly.pdbx_seq_one_letter_code
_entity_poly.pdbx_strand_id
1 'polypeptide(L)'
;GQLAARLSGLATALLAGARRDLQSVQRSVVFRDPTWRLRSAAQRLDELALRLPGGLKDCLARVRRRLEPAGNRLAALHPARLAERARSRLDRLTSRLAWVLGARSKLAGDRLADLCRRLEAHHPRHRLALARQAVAAALRQLQGLSYRATLTRGFSVTRNADGKILRLAAEAAAGDRIATELVDGRIDSVVSAGPDRPDRQRPKRRQRQAGGATLFDEDTAP
;
A
#
# COMPACT_ATOMS: atom_id res chain seq x y z
N GLY A 1 107.94 -42.83 -81.70
CA GLY A 1 107.02 -41.97 -80.92
C GLY A 1 106.28 -42.78 -79.87
N GLN A 2 106.91 -43.05 -78.72
CA GLN A 2 106.31 -43.82 -77.62
C GLN A 2 105.24 -43.03 -76.84
N LEU A 3 105.30 -41.69 -76.89
CA LEU A 3 104.30 -40.81 -76.26
C LEU A 3 102.94 -40.84 -76.96
N ALA A 4 102.91 -40.93 -78.30
CA ALA A 4 101.66 -41.02 -79.06
C ALA A 4 100.91 -42.34 -78.79
N ALA A 5 101.64 -43.45 -78.64
CA ALA A 5 101.06 -44.75 -78.28
C ALA A 5 100.54 -44.81 -76.84
N ARG A 6 101.18 -44.08 -75.91
CA ARG A 6 100.69 -43.94 -74.53
C ARG A 6 99.45 -43.07 -74.44
N LEU A 7 99.41 -41.95 -75.16
CA LEU A 7 98.23 -41.07 -75.20
C LEU A 7 97.03 -41.76 -75.85
N SER A 8 97.23 -42.52 -76.94
CA SER A 8 96.15 -43.30 -77.55
C SER A 8 95.68 -44.46 -76.65
N GLY A 9 96.59 -45.10 -75.92
CA GLY A 9 96.26 -46.12 -74.91
C GLY A 9 95.46 -45.56 -73.73
N LEU A 10 95.81 -44.37 -73.24
CA LEU A 10 95.06 -43.69 -72.17
C LEU A 10 93.69 -43.21 -72.66
N ALA A 11 93.61 -42.66 -73.88
CA ALA A 11 92.35 -42.23 -74.47
C ALA A 11 91.39 -43.41 -74.70
N THR A 12 91.89 -44.55 -75.17
CA THR A 12 91.08 -45.77 -75.35
C THR A 12 90.66 -46.38 -74.01
N ALA A 13 91.52 -46.36 -72.99
CA ALA A 13 91.18 -46.80 -71.64
C ALA A 13 90.10 -45.91 -70.98
N LEU A 14 90.19 -44.59 -71.14
CA LEU A 14 89.19 -43.64 -70.65
C LEU A 14 87.84 -43.82 -71.37
N LEU A 15 87.85 -43.97 -72.68
CA LEU A 15 86.63 -44.25 -73.46
C LEU A 15 86.02 -45.60 -73.10
N ALA A 16 86.84 -46.62 -72.83
CA ALA A 16 86.37 -47.93 -72.36
C ALA A 16 85.84 -47.89 -70.92
N GLY A 17 86.39 -47.03 -70.06
CA GLY A 17 85.85 -46.72 -68.72
C GLY A 17 84.48 -46.05 -68.83
N ALA A 18 84.39 -44.93 -69.55
CA ALA A 18 83.16 -44.18 -69.75
C ALA A 18 82.04 -45.04 -70.39
N ARG A 19 82.40 -45.94 -71.31
CA ARG A 19 81.43 -46.86 -71.94
C ARG A 19 80.93 -47.93 -70.97
N ARG A 20 81.78 -48.42 -70.05
CA ARG A 20 81.38 -49.35 -68.98
C ARG A 20 80.50 -48.67 -67.94
N ASP A 21 80.82 -47.42 -67.58
CA ASP A 21 80.02 -46.63 -66.65
C ASP A 21 78.64 -46.30 -67.23
N LEU A 22 78.58 -45.93 -68.52
CA LEU A 22 77.32 -45.73 -69.23
C LEU A 22 76.48 -47.02 -69.27
N GLN A 23 77.12 -48.17 -69.51
CA GLN A 23 76.45 -49.47 -69.50
C GLN A 23 75.96 -49.89 -68.10
N SER A 24 76.67 -49.51 -67.03
CA SER A 24 76.24 -49.79 -65.65
C SER A 24 75.01 -48.97 -65.27
N VAL A 25 74.98 -47.69 -65.67
CA VAL A 25 73.82 -46.81 -65.49
C VAL A 25 72.63 -47.26 -66.32
N GLN A 26 72.83 -47.67 -67.57
CA GLN A 26 71.77 -48.20 -68.44
C GLN A 26 71.17 -49.53 -67.95
N ARG A 27 71.94 -50.34 -67.20
CA ARG A 27 71.47 -51.60 -66.61
C ARG A 27 70.70 -51.39 -65.30
N SER A 28 70.79 -50.21 -64.68
CA SER A 28 70.05 -49.90 -63.47
C SER A 28 68.59 -49.59 -63.81
N VAL A 29 67.67 -50.44 -63.31
CA VAL A 29 66.21 -50.31 -63.48
C VAL A 29 65.68 -48.95 -62.98
N VAL A 30 66.44 -48.29 -62.11
CA VAL A 30 66.13 -46.96 -61.56
C VAL A 30 66.30 -45.84 -62.59
N PHE A 31 67.26 -45.98 -63.52
CA PHE A 31 67.60 -44.97 -64.52
C PHE A 31 67.08 -45.28 -65.93
N ARG A 32 66.30 -46.35 -66.08
CA ARG A 32 65.65 -46.69 -67.35
C ARG A 32 64.50 -45.73 -67.69
N ASP A 33 63.78 -45.24 -66.67
CA ASP A 33 62.68 -44.25 -66.80
C ASP A 33 62.70 -43.18 -65.68
N PRO A 34 63.74 -42.33 -65.61
CA PRO A 34 63.86 -41.30 -64.58
C PRO A 34 62.79 -40.21 -64.74
N THR A 35 62.37 -39.94 -65.98
CA THR A 35 61.34 -38.94 -66.30
C THR A 35 59.96 -39.36 -65.81
N TRP A 36 59.61 -40.65 -65.93
CA TRP A 36 58.35 -41.18 -65.41
C TRP A 36 58.30 -41.06 -63.88
N ARG A 37 59.37 -41.41 -63.17
CA ARG A 37 59.43 -41.28 -61.69
C ARG A 37 59.28 -39.83 -61.22
N LEU A 38 59.95 -38.89 -61.89
CA LEU A 38 59.80 -37.46 -61.60
C LEU A 38 58.38 -36.97 -61.87
N ARG A 39 57.76 -37.38 -62.98
CA ARG A 39 56.36 -37.04 -63.29
C ARG A 39 55.39 -37.64 -62.28
N SER A 40 55.57 -38.90 -61.88
CA SER A 40 54.74 -39.53 -60.85
C SER A 40 54.91 -38.88 -59.48
N ALA A 41 56.12 -38.43 -59.13
CA ALA A 41 56.37 -37.68 -57.90
C ALA A 41 55.73 -36.28 -57.94
N ALA A 42 55.83 -35.57 -59.07
CA ALA A 42 55.17 -34.28 -59.26
C ALA A 42 53.65 -34.41 -59.22
N GLN A 43 53.09 -35.40 -59.92
CA GLN A 43 51.64 -35.67 -59.91
C GLN A 43 51.12 -36.02 -58.52
N ARG A 44 51.90 -36.76 -57.71
CA ARG A 44 51.58 -37.00 -56.30
C ARG A 44 51.62 -35.72 -55.47
N LEU A 45 52.58 -34.83 -55.73
CA LEU A 45 52.67 -33.54 -55.05
C LEU A 45 51.48 -32.64 -55.40
N ASP A 46 51.05 -32.62 -56.66
CA ASP A 46 49.86 -31.88 -57.10
C ASP A 46 48.59 -32.44 -56.47
N GLU A 47 48.45 -33.76 -56.41
CA GLU A 47 47.29 -34.41 -55.77
C GLU A 47 47.23 -34.12 -54.26
N LEU A 48 48.39 -34.15 -53.59
CA LEU A 48 48.49 -33.78 -52.17
C LEU A 48 48.22 -32.29 -51.96
N ALA A 49 48.74 -31.41 -52.82
CA ALA A 49 48.51 -29.96 -52.75
C ALA A 49 47.04 -29.60 -52.95
N LEU A 50 46.31 -30.34 -53.81
CA LEU A 50 44.89 -30.15 -54.03
C LEU A 50 44.04 -30.62 -52.85
N ARG A 51 44.43 -31.72 -52.19
CA ARG A 51 43.66 -32.36 -51.10
C ARG A 51 43.90 -31.75 -49.72
N LEU A 52 45.10 -31.26 -49.46
CA LEU A 52 45.53 -30.75 -48.15
C LEU A 52 44.68 -29.56 -47.63
N PRO A 53 44.31 -28.56 -48.46
CA PRO A 53 43.46 -27.45 -48.01
C PRO A 53 42.06 -27.91 -47.55
N GLY A 54 41.46 -28.87 -48.26
CA GLY A 54 40.17 -29.46 -47.89
C GLY A 54 40.27 -30.23 -46.57
N GLY A 55 41.28 -31.10 -46.45
CA GLY A 55 41.52 -31.87 -45.22
C GLY A 55 41.78 -31.00 -43.98
N LEU A 56 42.52 -29.88 -44.15
CA LEU A 56 42.74 -28.91 -43.06
C LEU A 56 41.46 -28.18 -42.67
N LYS A 57 40.65 -27.75 -43.65
CA LYS A 57 39.33 -27.14 -43.39
C LYS A 57 38.42 -28.10 -42.64
N ASP A 58 38.39 -29.37 -43.02
CA ASP A 58 37.58 -30.39 -42.36
C ASP A 58 38.08 -30.73 -40.96
N CYS A 59 39.41 -30.70 -40.75
CA CYS A 59 40.01 -30.85 -39.43
C CYS A 59 39.60 -29.68 -38.51
N LEU A 60 39.77 -28.44 -38.97
CA LEU A 60 39.36 -27.25 -38.23
C LEU A 60 37.86 -27.23 -37.94
N ALA A 61 37.02 -27.61 -38.92
CA ALA A 61 35.58 -27.72 -38.73
C ALA A 61 35.21 -28.80 -37.71
N ARG A 62 35.94 -29.93 -37.65
CA ARG A 62 35.75 -30.97 -36.63
C ARG A 62 36.17 -30.49 -35.25
N VAL A 63 37.32 -29.83 -35.12
CA VAL A 63 37.79 -29.26 -33.85
C VAL A 63 36.82 -28.19 -33.35
N ARG A 64 36.35 -27.30 -34.23
CA ARG A 64 35.35 -26.28 -33.90
C ARG A 64 34.03 -26.90 -33.43
N ARG A 65 33.51 -27.90 -34.15
CA ARG A 65 32.28 -28.62 -33.75
C ARG A 65 32.42 -29.34 -32.40
N ARG A 66 33.62 -29.81 -32.05
CA ARG A 66 33.89 -30.41 -30.73
C ARG A 66 33.97 -29.38 -29.60
N LEU A 67 34.49 -28.19 -29.89
CA LEU A 67 34.65 -27.12 -28.89
C LEU A 67 33.40 -26.26 -28.68
N GLU A 68 32.55 -26.09 -29.69
CA GLU A 68 31.33 -25.27 -29.57
C GLU A 68 30.39 -25.70 -28.44
N PRO A 69 30.08 -27.00 -28.23
CA PRO A 69 29.24 -27.41 -27.11
C PRO A 69 29.85 -27.07 -25.74
N ALA A 70 31.17 -27.18 -25.60
CA ALA A 70 31.87 -26.81 -24.37
C ALA A 70 31.84 -25.30 -24.15
N GLY A 71 32.08 -24.50 -25.20
CA GLY A 71 31.95 -23.04 -25.16
C GLY A 71 30.53 -22.59 -24.82
N ASN A 72 29.50 -23.24 -25.39
CA ASN A 72 28.11 -22.95 -25.11
C ASN A 72 27.71 -23.33 -23.68
N ARG A 73 28.22 -24.45 -23.14
CA ARG A 73 28.03 -24.85 -21.73
C ARG A 73 28.69 -23.87 -20.78
N LEU A 74 29.92 -23.43 -21.08
CA LEU A 74 30.65 -22.47 -20.26
C LEU A 74 29.99 -21.08 -20.31
N ALA A 75 29.49 -20.66 -21.48
CA ALA A 75 28.69 -19.45 -21.63
C ALA A 75 27.33 -19.55 -20.91
N ALA A 76 26.72 -20.73 -20.82
CA ALA A 76 25.49 -20.96 -20.06
C ALA A 76 25.72 -20.93 -18.54
N LEU A 77 26.90 -21.38 -18.08
CA LEU A 77 27.35 -21.32 -16.69
C LEU A 77 28.03 -19.99 -16.34
N HIS A 78 28.11 -19.05 -17.27
CA HIS A 78 28.80 -17.78 -17.07
C HIS A 78 28.16 -17.03 -15.89
N PRO A 79 28.95 -16.62 -14.89
CA PRO A 79 28.45 -16.04 -13.63
C PRO A 79 27.58 -14.81 -13.86
N ALA A 80 27.83 -14.04 -14.93
CA ALA A 80 26.99 -12.90 -15.30
C ALA A 80 25.54 -13.28 -15.61
N ARG A 81 25.28 -14.39 -16.33
CA ARG A 81 23.92 -14.84 -16.66
C ARG A 81 23.19 -15.39 -15.44
N LEU A 82 23.91 -16.07 -14.54
CA LEU A 82 23.35 -16.53 -13.27
C LEU A 82 22.98 -15.34 -12.38
N ALA A 83 23.84 -14.32 -12.30
CA ALA A 83 23.58 -13.09 -11.57
C ALA A 83 22.40 -12.30 -12.16
N GLU A 84 22.30 -12.21 -13.48
CA GLU A 84 21.19 -11.55 -14.17
C GLU A 84 19.86 -12.26 -13.93
N ARG A 85 19.83 -13.59 -13.99
CA ARG A 85 18.65 -14.40 -13.62
C ARG A 85 18.28 -14.23 -12.15
N ALA A 86 19.27 -14.20 -11.25
CA ALA A 86 19.04 -13.96 -9.83
C ALA A 86 18.47 -12.56 -9.58
N ARG A 87 19.03 -11.52 -10.21
CA ARG A 87 18.50 -10.14 -10.16
C ARG A 87 17.08 -10.06 -10.68
N SER A 88 16.82 -10.59 -11.86
CA SER A 88 15.47 -10.64 -12.44
C SER A 88 14.45 -11.34 -11.54
N ARG A 89 14.87 -12.41 -10.85
CA ARG A 89 14.04 -13.12 -9.89
C ARG A 89 13.77 -12.27 -8.65
N LEU A 90 14.80 -11.59 -8.12
CA LEU A 90 14.65 -10.66 -7.01
C LEU A 90 13.72 -9.51 -7.39
N ASP A 91 13.88 -8.89 -8.55
CA ASP A 91 13.04 -7.77 -9.00
C ASP A 91 11.57 -8.16 -9.10
N ARG A 92 11.27 -9.36 -9.61
CA ARG A 92 9.91 -9.91 -9.65
C ARG A 92 9.33 -10.14 -8.26
N LEU A 93 10.12 -10.70 -7.34
CA LEU A 93 9.68 -10.94 -5.97
C LEU A 93 9.46 -9.62 -5.22
N THR A 94 10.36 -8.65 -5.37
CA THR A 94 10.26 -7.31 -4.78
C THR A 94 9.02 -6.59 -5.30
N SER A 95 8.79 -6.60 -6.61
CA SER A 95 7.62 -5.98 -7.23
C SER A 95 6.31 -6.63 -6.74
N ARG A 96 6.29 -7.96 -6.63
CA ARG A 96 5.13 -8.69 -6.11
C ARG A 96 4.87 -8.38 -4.63
N LEU A 97 5.91 -8.32 -3.81
CA LEU A 97 5.80 -7.95 -2.40
C LEU A 97 5.28 -6.52 -2.24
N ALA A 98 5.83 -5.57 -3.00
CA ALA A 98 5.36 -4.18 -3.01
C ALA A 98 3.88 -4.09 -3.39
N TRP A 99 3.44 -4.83 -4.41
CA TRP A 99 2.04 -4.88 -4.81
C TRP A 99 1.13 -5.45 -3.71
N VAL A 100 1.48 -6.60 -3.13
CA VAL A 100 0.65 -7.25 -2.09
C VAL A 100 0.59 -6.40 -0.83
N LEU A 101 1.72 -5.84 -0.38
CA LEU A 101 1.78 -4.98 0.79
C LEU A 101 1.02 -3.67 0.56
N GLY A 102 1.15 -3.07 -0.62
CA GLY A 102 0.40 -1.87 -1.00
C GLY A 102 -1.11 -2.11 -0.99
N ALA A 103 -1.58 -3.21 -1.60
CA ALA A 103 -2.99 -3.59 -1.59
C ALA A 103 -3.51 -3.83 -0.16
N ARG A 104 -2.74 -4.55 0.68
CA ARG A 104 -3.09 -4.81 2.07
C ARG A 104 -3.12 -3.53 2.91
N SER A 105 -2.17 -2.63 2.72
CA SER A 105 -2.11 -1.33 3.39
C SER A 105 -3.32 -0.47 3.02
N LYS A 106 -3.69 -0.44 1.74
CA LYS A 106 -4.87 0.29 1.26
C LYS A 106 -6.14 -0.25 1.92
N LEU A 107 -6.35 -1.56 1.90
CA LEU A 107 -7.52 -2.18 2.52
C LEU A 107 -7.59 -1.92 4.02
N ALA A 108 -6.45 -1.94 4.72
CA ALA A 108 -6.38 -1.60 6.13
C ALA A 108 -6.71 -0.11 6.38
N GLY A 109 -6.21 0.78 5.53
CA GLY A 109 -6.53 2.22 5.56
C GLY A 109 -8.02 2.49 5.33
N ASP A 110 -8.63 1.85 4.33
CA ASP A 110 -10.05 1.98 4.02
C ASP A 110 -10.93 1.48 5.19
N ARG A 111 -10.54 0.37 5.82
CA ARG A 111 -11.21 -0.16 7.03
C ARG A 111 -11.09 0.79 8.21
N LEU A 112 -9.90 1.37 8.44
CA LEU A 112 -9.71 2.36 9.50
C LEU A 112 -10.57 3.61 9.24
N ALA A 113 -10.60 4.10 8.00
CA ALA A 113 -11.42 5.24 7.61
C ALA A 113 -12.93 4.98 7.77
N ASP A 114 -13.39 3.77 7.47
CA ASP A 114 -14.78 3.35 7.74
C ASP A 114 -15.10 3.33 9.24
N LEU A 115 -14.22 2.71 10.05
CA LEU A 115 -14.39 2.68 11.50
C LEU A 115 -14.38 4.07 12.13
N CYS A 116 -13.49 4.96 11.68
CA CYS A 116 -13.47 6.36 12.10
C CYS A 116 -14.78 7.06 11.74
N ARG A 117 -15.27 6.93 10.50
CA ARG A 117 -16.56 7.50 10.09
C ARG A 117 -17.73 6.98 10.93
N ARG A 118 -17.77 5.67 11.20
CA ARG A 118 -18.82 5.07 12.03
C ARG A 118 -18.74 5.57 13.47
N LEU A 119 -17.54 5.68 14.03
CA LEU A 119 -17.34 6.25 15.36
C LEU A 119 -17.78 7.70 15.42
N GLU A 120 -17.44 8.52 14.42
CA GLU A 120 -17.86 9.91 14.33
C GLU A 120 -19.38 10.06 14.18
N ALA A 121 -19.99 9.29 13.28
CA ALA A 121 -21.44 9.30 13.04
C ALA A 121 -22.24 8.89 14.28
N HIS A 122 -21.74 7.90 15.04
CA HIS A 122 -22.36 7.44 16.28
C HIS A 122 -21.81 8.13 17.52
N HIS A 123 -20.88 9.09 17.39
CA HIS A 123 -20.24 9.71 18.53
C HIS A 123 -21.30 10.48 19.32
N PRO A 124 -21.57 10.15 20.60
CA PRO A 124 -22.58 10.83 21.38
C PRO A 124 -22.20 12.28 21.71
N ARG A 125 -21.05 12.80 21.24
CA ARG A 125 -20.57 14.16 21.56
C ARG A 125 -21.58 15.22 21.20
N HIS A 126 -22.13 15.18 19.98
CA HIS A 126 -23.12 16.17 19.56
C HIS A 126 -24.43 16.02 20.33
N ARG A 127 -24.93 14.78 20.49
CA ARG A 127 -26.14 14.50 21.27
C ARG A 127 -26.00 14.90 22.75
N LEU A 128 -24.83 14.68 23.35
CA LEU A 128 -24.50 15.04 24.71
C LEU A 128 -24.38 16.56 24.88
N ALA A 129 -23.81 17.25 23.89
CA ALA A 129 -23.77 18.71 23.87
C ALA A 129 -25.18 19.32 23.82
N LEU A 130 -26.04 18.82 22.93
CA LEU A 130 -27.44 19.24 22.84
C LEU A 130 -28.22 18.91 24.13
N ALA A 131 -28.04 17.71 24.69
CA ALA A 131 -28.67 17.33 25.95
C ALA A 131 -28.24 18.23 27.11
N ARG A 132 -26.94 18.57 27.19
CA ARG A 132 -26.44 19.53 28.19
C ARG A 132 -27.04 20.92 28.02
N GLN A 133 -27.16 21.40 26.79
CA GLN A 133 -27.82 22.69 26.50
C GLN A 133 -29.30 22.68 26.90
N ALA A 134 -30.01 21.59 26.60
CA ALA A 134 -31.42 21.42 26.97
C ALA A 134 -31.61 21.41 28.50
N VAL A 135 -30.78 20.65 29.23
CA VAL A 135 -30.79 20.64 30.70
C VAL A 135 -30.49 22.03 31.27
N ALA A 136 -29.50 22.73 30.73
CA ALA A 136 -29.18 24.09 31.16
C ALA A 136 -30.33 25.07 30.89
N ALA A 137 -31.05 24.93 29.78
CA ALA A 137 -32.23 25.75 29.48
C ALA A 137 -33.39 25.46 30.43
N ALA A 138 -33.68 24.17 30.68
CA ALA A 138 -34.70 23.75 31.63
C ALA A 138 -34.41 24.26 33.05
N LEU A 139 -33.13 24.22 33.49
CA LEU A 139 -32.71 24.78 34.76
C LEU A 139 -32.97 26.29 34.85
N ARG A 140 -32.66 27.06 33.80
CA ARG A 140 -32.94 28.51 33.76
C ARG A 140 -34.44 28.80 33.84
N GLN A 141 -35.26 28.03 33.12
CA GLN A 141 -36.73 28.16 33.20
C GLN A 141 -37.24 27.86 34.61
N LEU A 142 -36.76 26.77 35.22
CA LEU A 142 -37.16 26.37 36.56
C LEU A 142 -36.74 27.41 37.61
N GLN A 143 -35.54 27.98 37.47
CA GLN A 143 -35.10 29.11 38.29
C GLN A 143 -36.02 30.31 38.11
N GLY A 144 -36.35 30.69 36.87
CA GLY A 144 -37.23 31.84 36.58
C GLY A 144 -38.66 31.70 37.09
N LEU A 145 -39.19 30.47 37.16
CA LEU A 145 -40.53 30.14 37.67
C LEU A 145 -40.55 29.78 39.16
N SER A 146 -39.38 29.64 39.78
CA SER A 146 -39.31 29.30 41.20
C SER A 146 -39.79 30.46 42.07
N TYR A 147 -40.61 30.13 43.07
CA TYR A 147 -41.02 31.05 44.13
C TYR A 147 -39.84 31.81 44.75
N ARG A 148 -38.69 31.14 44.88
CA ARG A 148 -37.46 31.71 45.41
C ARG A 148 -36.87 32.80 44.52
N ALA A 149 -36.98 32.68 43.19
CA ALA A 149 -36.61 33.76 42.28
C ALA A 149 -37.59 34.94 42.35
N THR A 150 -38.88 34.69 42.62
CA THR A 150 -39.85 35.74 42.90
C THR A 150 -39.50 36.49 44.18
N LEU A 151 -39.09 35.79 45.25
CA LEU A 151 -38.60 36.42 46.49
C LEU A 151 -37.33 37.26 46.26
N THR A 152 -36.40 36.78 45.42
CA THR A 152 -35.16 37.50 45.07
C THR A 152 -35.43 38.80 44.30
N ARG A 153 -36.55 38.89 43.59
CA ARG A 153 -36.98 40.10 42.87
C ARG A 153 -37.64 41.15 43.78
N GLY A 154 -37.62 40.97 45.09
CA GLY A 154 -38.14 41.93 46.06
C GLY A 154 -39.64 41.77 46.39
N PHE A 155 -40.25 40.67 45.95
CA PHE A 155 -41.60 40.31 46.40
C PHE A 155 -41.53 39.51 47.69
N SER A 156 -42.52 39.66 48.55
CA SER A 156 -42.68 38.88 49.77
C SER A 156 -43.94 38.04 49.70
N VAL A 157 -43.98 36.93 50.40
CA VAL A 157 -45.20 36.11 50.49
C VAL A 157 -45.65 35.95 51.92
N THR A 158 -46.90 36.32 52.14
CA THR A 158 -47.51 36.40 53.46
C THR A 158 -48.40 35.18 53.68
N ARG A 159 -48.22 34.50 54.81
CA ARG A 159 -49.01 33.35 55.24
C ARG A 159 -49.73 33.67 56.54
N ASN A 160 -50.92 33.13 56.71
CA ASN A 160 -51.66 33.23 57.98
C ASN A 160 -51.11 32.21 59.02
N ALA A 161 -51.60 32.24 60.25
CA ALA A 161 -51.23 31.30 61.32
C ALA A 161 -51.38 29.82 60.91
N ASP A 162 -52.36 29.51 60.06
CA ASP A 162 -52.61 28.16 59.51
C ASP A 162 -51.69 27.79 58.32
N GLY A 163 -50.74 28.65 57.95
CA GLY A 163 -49.82 28.43 56.82
C GLY A 163 -50.40 28.71 55.42
N LYS A 164 -51.68 29.10 55.33
CA LYS A 164 -52.35 29.49 54.08
C LYS A 164 -51.81 30.83 53.56
N ILE A 165 -51.53 30.91 52.25
CA ILE A 165 -51.06 32.14 51.59
C ILE A 165 -52.21 33.15 51.53
N LEU A 166 -51.98 34.35 52.04
CA LEU A 166 -52.88 35.48 51.96
C LEU A 166 -52.64 36.20 50.63
N ARG A 167 -53.68 36.29 49.79
CA ARG A 167 -53.59 36.95 48.47
C ARG A 167 -54.28 38.31 48.46
N LEU A 168 -55.26 38.50 49.34
CA LEU A 168 -56.08 39.69 49.42
C LEU A 168 -56.00 40.29 50.82
N ALA A 169 -55.98 41.63 50.91
CA ALA A 169 -55.97 42.32 52.20
C ALA A 169 -57.21 42.01 53.06
N ALA A 170 -58.37 41.73 52.45
CA ALA A 170 -59.60 41.36 53.14
C ALA A 170 -59.55 39.97 53.82
N GLU A 171 -58.57 39.13 53.49
CA GLU A 171 -58.43 37.80 54.07
C GLU A 171 -57.83 37.84 55.49
N ALA A 172 -57.18 38.95 55.88
CA ALA A 172 -56.59 39.17 57.20
C ALA A 172 -57.43 40.13 58.06
N ALA A 173 -57.68 39.76 59.32
CA ALA A 173 -58.40 40.58 60.30
C ALA A 173 -57.42 41.35 61.22
N ALA A 174 -57.90 42.43 61.84
CA ALA A 174 -57.11 43.12 62.87
C ALA A 174 -56.84 42.17 64.05
N GLY A 175 -55.57 42.05 64.44
CA GLY A 175 -55.11 41.11 65.48
C GLY A 175 -54.61 39.76 64.95
N ASP A 176 -54.80 39.45 63.66
CA ASP A 176 -54.29 38.19 63.08
C ASP A 176 -52.75 38.19 63.04
N ARG A 177 -52.16 37.05 63.40
CA ARG A 177 -50.72 36.80 63.22
C ARG A 177 -50.45 36.30 61.81
N ILE A 178 -49.60 37.04 61.11
CA ILE A 178 -49.16 36.70 59.76
C ILE A 178 -47.65 36.52 59.76
N ALA A 179 -47.18 35.64 58.90
CA ALA A 179 -45.76 35.43 58.69
C ALA A 179 -45.42 35.77 57.25
N THR A 180 -44.49 36.69 57.07
CA THR A 180 -44.02 37.17 55.78
C THR A 180 -42.66 36.54 55.49
N GLU A 181 -42.59 35.79 54.40
CA GLU A 181 -41.35 35.16 53.93
C GLU A 181 -40.69 36.06 52.89
N LEU A 182 -39.41 36.34 53.11
CA LEU A 182 -38.52 37.18 52.32
C LEU A 182 -37.34 36.32 51.82
N VAL A 183 -36.47 36.89 51.00
CA VAL A 183 -35.35 36.14 50.39
C VAL A 183 -34.35 35.61 51.44
N ASP A 184 -34.22 36.33 52.54
CA ASP A 184 -33.22 36.17 53.59
C ASP A 184 -33.78 35.57 54.89
N GLY A 185 -35.10 35.46 55.02
CA GLY A 185 -35.71 34.91 56.23
C GLY A 185 -37.22 35.08 56.31
N ARG A 186 -37.76 34.82 57.51
CA ARG A 186 -39.20 34.89 57.81
C ARG A 186 -39.43 35.88 58.95
N ILE A 187 -40.40 36.76 58.78
CA ILE A 187 -40.79 37.78 59.76
C ILE A 187 -42.22 37.50 60.21
N ASP A 188 -42.44 37.43 61.52
CA ASP A 188 -43.78 37.33 62.10
C ASP A 188 -44.30 38.73 62.48
N SER A 189 -45.51 39.05 62.03
CA SER A 189 -46.15 40.35 62.20
C SER A 189 -47.59 40.19 62.67
N VAL A 190 -48.11 41.20 63.36
CA VAL A 190 -49.53 41.27 63.76
C VAL A 190 -50.23 42.35 62.94
N VAL A 191 -51.39 42.03 62.39
CA VAL A 191 -52.15 42.91 61.51
C VAL A 191 -52.83 44.03 62.33
N SER A 192 -52.41 45.28 62.18
CA SER A 192 -53.03 46.46 62.82
C SER A 192 -54.10 47.10 61.92
N ALA A 193 -55.19 47.63 62.49
CA ALA A 193 -56.25 48.31 61.74
C ALA A 193 -55.68 49.48 60.91
N GLY A 194 -55.96 49.49 59.60
CA GLY A 194 -55.48 50.50 58.66
C GLY A 194 -56.64 51.18 57.92
N PRO A 195 -56.44 52.41 57.39
CA PRO A 195 -57.53 53.28 56.92
C PRO A 195 -58.22 52.80 55.62
N ASP A 196 -57.52 52.07 54.74
CA ASP A 196 -58.05 51.62 53.44
C ASP A 196 -58.25 50.09 53.38
N ARG A 197 -59.22 49.57 54.14
CA ARG A 197 -59.59 48.15 54.09
C ARG A 197 -60.90 47.93 53.34
N PRO A 198 -60.92 47.14 52.25
CA PRO A 198 -62.18 46.70 51.66
C PRO A 198 -62.91 45.73 52.59
N ASP A 199 -64.22 45.90 52.73
CA ASP A 199 -65.08 45.08 53.59
C ASP A 199 -65.06 43.60 53.16
N ARG A 200 -65.13 42.68 54.14
CA ARG A 200 -64.90 41.24 53.95
C ARG A 200 -66.14 40.60 53.32
N GLN A 201 -66.28 40.72 52.01
CA GLN A 201 -67.39 40.09 51.28
C GLN A 201 -67.20 38.58 51.17
N ARG A 202 -68.15 37.85 51.75
CA ARG A 202 -68.24 36.38 51.71
C ARG A 202 -68.51 35.94 50.27
N PRO A 203 -67.68 35.09 49.62
CA PRO A 203 -67.90 34.73 48.23
C PRO A 203 -69.18 33.89 48.08
N LYS A 204 -70.10 34.36 47.22
CA LYS A 204 -71.31 33.63 46.80
C LYS A 204 -70.87 32.43 45.96
N ARG A 205 -71.15 31.23 46.46
CA ARG A 205 -70.89 29.93 45.82
C ARG A 205 -71.52 29.91 44.41
N ARG A 206 -70.74 30.15 43.35
CA ARG A 206 -71.19 29.92 41.97
C ARG A 206 -71.25 28.41 41.73
N GLN A 207 -72.47 27.91 41.53
CA GLN A 207 -72.73 26.56 41.07
C GLN A 207 -72.02 26.33 39.73
N ARG A 208 -71.30 25.21 39.67
CA ARG A 208 -70.78 24.62 38.43
C ARG A 208 -71.95 24.36 37.49
N GLN A 209 -71.96 25.00 36.33
CA GLN A 209 -72.67 24.45 35.18
C GLN A 209 -71.73 23.49 34.46
N ALA A 210 -72.18 22.25 34.35
CA ALA A 210 -71.63 21.23 33.49
C ALA A 210 -71.82 21.68 32.03
N GLY A 211 -70.72 21.71 31.27
CA GLY A 211 -70.71 21.89 29.84
C GLY A 211 -69.58 21.02 29.30
N GLY A 212 -69.96 19.87 28.73
CA GLY A 212 -69.03 18.95 28.09
C GLY A 212 -68.45 19.54 26.82
N ALA A 213 -67.17 19.25 26.60
CA ALA A 213 -66.53 19.23 25.29
C ALA A 213 -65.29 18.34 25.43
N THR A 214 -65.48 17.05 25.19
CA THR A 214 -64.41 16.12 24.85
C THR A 214 -63.93 16.49 23.45
N LEU A 215 -62.71 17.01 23.33
CA LEU A 215 -62.04 17.26 22.06
C LEU A 215 -60.67 16.58 22.06
N PHE A 216 -60.67 15.25 22.19
CA PHE A 216 -59.55 14.37 21.86
C PHE A 216 -60.12 12.99 21.56
N ASP A 217 -60.58 12.81 20.33
CA ASP A 217 -60.63 11.50 19.66
C ASP A 217 -60.16 11.76 18.23
N GLU A 218 -58.95 11.33 17.92
CA GLU A 218 -58.65 10.71 16.62
C GLU A 218 -57.34 9.93 16.76
N ASP A 219 -57.53 8.66 17.07
CA ASP A 219 -56.61 7.57 16.77
C ASP A 219 -56.19 7.64 15.28
N THR A 220 -54.89 7.68 15.02
CA THR A 220 -54.34 7.35 13.71
C THR A 220 -53.30 6.25 13.87
N ALA A 221 -53.75 5.03 13.58
CA ALA A 221 -52.97 3.87 13.13
C ALA A 221 -53.95 2.98 12.35
N PRO A 222 -53.54 2.18 11.36
CA PRO A 222 -52.22 1.55 11.22
C PRO A 222 -51.33 2.07 10.09
#